data_AF-A0A957P0Q9-F1
#
_entry.id   AF-A0A957P0Q9-F1
#
_cell.length_a   1.000
_cell.length_b   1.000
_cell.length_c   1.000
_cell.angle_alpha   90.00
_cell.angle_beta   90.00
_cell.angle_gamma   90.00
#
_symmetry.space_group_name_H-M   'P 1'
#
loop_
_entity.id
_entity.type
_entity.pdbx_description
1 polymer ?
#
loop_
_entity_poly.entity_id
_entity_poly.type
_entity_poly.pdbx_seq_one_letter_code
_entity_poly.pdbx_strand_id
1 'polypeptide(L)'
;TVGVCIGCAGLPALWNQNGLHDLYGYELHASEECIADELCAAASLLMGQSNEGNPVVLIRGYQPPAHLAATHARVIQRPAAMDVFR
;
A
#
# COMPACT_ATOMS: atom_id res chain seq x y z
N THR A 1 16.70 3.02 3.72
CA THR A 1 15.88 1.93 3.17
C THR A 1 14.53 1.95 3.86
N VAL A 2 13.52 1.36 3.23
CA VAL A 2 12.19 1.16 3.82
C VAL A 2 11.71 -0.25 3.47
N GLY A 3 10.86 -0.82 4.32
CA GLY A 3 10.14 -2.04 3.95
C GLY A 3 9.14 -1.75 2.84
N VAL A 4 9.06 -2.67 1.88
CA VAL A 4 8.06 -2.67 0.80
C VAL A 4 7.31 -3.99 0.80
N CYS A 5 6.08 -3.97 0.31
CA CYS A 5 5.24 -5.15 0.19
C CYS A 5 5.70 -6.02 -0.97
N ILE A 6 5.99 -7.29 -0.67
CA ILE A 6 6.23 -8.33 -1.69
C ILE A 6 5.10 -9.37 -1.76
N GLY A 7 4.13 -9.30 -0.84
CA GLY A 7 3.02 -10.22 -0.72
C GLY A 7 1.95 -9.70 0.24
N CYS A 8 0.68 -9.88 -0.12
CA CYS A 8 -0.47 -9.49 0.71
C CYS A 8 -1.65 -10.46 0.46
N ALA A 9 -2.49 -10.63 1.48
CA ALA A 9 -3.71 -11.42 1.43
C ALA A 9 -4.73 -10.88 2.44
N GLY A 10 -6.01 -10.87 2.08
CA GLY A 10 -7.09 -10.44 2.99
C GLY A 10 -7.26 -8.92 3.17
N LEU A 11 -6.53 -8.11 2.39
CA LEU A 11 -6.69 -6.64 2.33
C LEU A 11 -6.56 -6.14 0.88
N PRO A 12 -7.15 -4.98 0.54
CA PRO A 12 -6.82 -4.29 -0.71
C PRO A 12 -5.36 -3.82 -0.69
N ALA A 13 -4.60 -4.13 -1.73
CA ALA A 13 -3.23 -3.66 -1.88
C ALA A 13 -3.14 -2.21 -2.35
N LEU A 14 -4.08 -1.81 -3.21
CA LEU A 14 -4.17 -0.48 -3.82
C LEU A 14 -5.56 0.10 -3.59
N TRP A 15 -5.63 1.43 -3.47
CA TRP A 15 -6.85 2.20 -3.53
C TRP A 15 -6.74 3.28 -4.61
N ASN A 16 -7.45 3.06 -5.71
CA ASN A 16 -7.59 4.05 -6.77
C ASN A 16 -8.67 5.07 -6.35
N GLN A 17 -8.25 6.31 -6.16
CA GLN A 17 -9.09 7.42 -5.71
C GLN A 17 -9.52 8.33 -6.87
N ASN A 18 -9.22 7.97 -8.13
CA ASN A 18 -9.64 8.76 -9.28
C ASN A 18 -11.18 8.87 -9.32
N GLY A 19 -11.67 10.09 -9.54
CA GLY A 19 -13.10 10.39 -9.52
C GLY A 19 -13.68 10.68 -8.12
N LEU A 20 -12.93 10.44 -7.04
CA LEU A 20 -13.27 10.98 -5.72
C LEU A 20 -13.02 12.50 -5.69
N HIS A 21 -13.60 13.18 -4.71
CA HIS A 21 -13.49 14.63 -4.57
C HIS A 21 -12.76 14.98 -3.27
N ASP A 22 -11.91 16.01 -3.32
CA ASP A 22 -11.21 16.53 -2.16
C ASP A 22 -12.11 17.42 -1.27
N LEU A 23 -11.51 18.02 -0.23
CA LEU A 23 -12.22 18.91 0.71
C LEU A 23 -12.81 20.17 0.06
N TYR A 24 -12.37 20.55 -1.13
CA TYR A 24 -12.84 21.72 -1.86
C TYR A 24 -13.71 21.36 -3.08
N GLY A 25 -14.02 20.07 -3.24
CA GLY A 25 -14.83 19.57 -4.34
C GLY A 25 -14.08 19.44 -5.67
N TYR A 26 -12.75 19.44 -5.67
CA TYR A 26 -11.98 19.12 -6.86
C TYR A 26 -11.88 17.61 -7.05
N GLU A 27 -12.06 17.15 -8.28
CA GLU A 27 -11.87 15.75 -8.63
C GLU A 27 -10.39 15.36 -8.51
N LEU A 28 -10.13 14.24 -7.84
CA LEU A 28 -8.80 13.65 -7.74
C LEU A 28 -8.43 13.01 -9.09
N HIS A 29 -7.31 13.48 -9.67
CA HIS A 29 -6.71 12.92 -10.87
C HIS A 29 -5.32 12.35 -10.53
N ALA A 30 -5.09 11.08 -10.84
CA ALA A 30 -3.85 10.33 -10.58
C ALA A 30 -3.55 10.09 -9.09
N SER A 31 -4.58 9.85 -8.28
CA SER A 31 -4.43 9.46 -6.88
C SER A 31 -4.62 7.95 -6.75
N GLU A 32 -3.51 7.21 -6.65
CA GLU A 32 -3.52 5.79 -6.31
C GLU A 32 -2.66 5.57 -5.07
N GLU A 33 -3.30 5.11 -4.00
CA GLU A 33 -2.66 4.83 -2.72
C GLU A 33 -2.26 3.36 -2.65
N CYS A 34 -1.00 3.08 -2.32
CA CYS A 34 -0.52 1.71 -2.09
C CYS A 34 -0.58 1.35 -0.61
N ILE A 35 -1.78 1.03 -0.14
CA ILE A 35 -2.08 0.62 1.24
C ILE A 35 -1.09 -0.43 1.76
N ALA A 36 -0.78 -1.44 0.94
CA ALA A 36 0.10 -2.52 1.35
C ALA A 36 1.54 -2.04 1.62
N ASP A 37 2.08 -1.15 0.78
CA ASP A 37 3.42 -0.59 0.99
C ASP A 37 3.45 0.33 2.22
N GLU A 38 2.41 1.12 2.47
CA GLU A 38 2.34 1.98 3.66
C GLU A 38 2.38 1.17 4.96
N LEU A 39 1.62 0.07 5.00
CA LEU A 39 1.62 -0.86 6.14
C LEU A 39 3.00 -1.55 6.31
N CYS A 40 3.62 -2.00 5.22
CA CYS A 40 4.95 -2.62 5.25
C CYS A 40 6.05 -1.61 5.66
N ALA A 41 5.98 -0.38 5.18
CA ALA A 41 6.90 0.68 5.54
C ALA A 41 6.78 1.02 7.04
N ALA A 42 5.55 1.17 7.55
CA ALA A 42 5.30 1.38 8.97
C ALA A 42 5.83 0.22 9.83
N ALA A 43 5.56 -1.03 9.43
CA ALA A 43 6.06 -2.20 10.12
C ALA A 43 7.60 -2.24 10.17
N SER A 44 8.27 -1.86 9.07
CA SER A 44 9.73 -1.92 8.98
C SER A 44 10.46 -1.01 9.99
N LEU A 45 9.81 0.07 10.45
CA LEU A 45 10.34 0.91 11.53
C LEU A 45 10.45 0.17 12.86
N LEU A 46 9.50 -0.72 13.15
CA LEU A 46 9.46 -1.50 14.39
C LEU A 46 10.27 -2.80 14.29
N MET A 47 10.36 -3.38 13.09
CA MET A 47 11.18 -4.57 12.85
C MET A 47 12.67 -4.29 13.06
N GLY A 48 13.13 -3.08 12.74
CA GLY A 48 14.55 -2.76 12.68
C GLY A 48 15.18 -3.24 11.37
N GLN A 49 16.47 -3.01 11.21
CA GLN A 49 17.20 -3.32 9.95
C GLN A 49 18.42 -4.22 10.18
N SER A 50 18.62 -4.71 11.40
CA SER A 50 19.82 -5.39 11.86
C SER A 50 19.47 -6.55 12.81
N ASN A 51 20.08 -6.59 13.98
CA ASN A 51 19.98 -7.66 14.98
C ASN A 51 18.88 -7.43 16.03
N GLU A 52 17.90 -6.55 15.78
CA GLU A 52 16.82 -6.25 16.72
C GLU A 52 15.94 -7.49 17.01
N GLY A 53 15.88 -8.45 16.09
CA GLY A 53 15.20 -9.74 16.31
C GLY A 53 13.68 -9.65 16.31
N ASN A 54 13.09 -8.63 15.68
CA ASN A 54 11.65 -8.38 15.65
C ASN A 54 11.06 -8.64 14.23
N PRO A 55 10.87 -9.90 13.80
CA PRO A 55 10.48 -10.22 12.42
C PRO A 55 8.99 -10.04 12.11
N VAL A 56 8.14 -9.79 13.12
CA VAL A 56 6.68 -9.72 12.97
C VAL A 56 6.15 -8.50 13.69
N VAL A 57 5.28 -7.76 13.00
CA VAL A 57 4.58 -6.58 13.54
C VAL A 57 3.08 -6.79 13.37
N LEU A 58 2.33 -6.53 14.44
CA LEU A 58 0.87 -6.56 14.42
C LEU A 58 0.33 -5.13 14.39
N ILE A 59 -0.26 -4.73 13.27
CA ILE A 59 -0.96 -3.44 13.12
C ILE A 59 -2.45 -3.66 13.45
N ARG A 60 -3.01 -2.81 14.31
CA ARG A 60 -4.43 -2.86 14.71
C ARG A 60 -5.09 -1.49 14.52
N GLY A 61 -6.39 -1.50 14.24
CA GLY A 61 -7.21 -0.28 14.12
C GLY A 61 -7.26 0.32 12.71
N TYR A 62 -6.42 -0.13 11.79
CA TYR A 62 -6.53 0.24 10.38
C TYR A 62 -7.74 -0.46 9.74
N GLN A 63 -8.57 0.30 9.03
CA GLN A 63 -9.72 -0.19 8.29
C GLN A 63 -9.68 0.43 6.88
N PRO A 64 -9.44 -0.36 5.83
CA PRO A 64 -9.51 0.16 4.47
C PRO A 64 -10.98 0.49 4.11
N PRO A 65 -11.21 1.35 3.11
CA PRO A 65 -12.56 1.66 2.64
C PRO A 65 -13.37 0.40 2.33
N ALA A 66 -14.58 0.31 2.88
CA ALA A 66 -15.38 -0.92 2.89
C ALA A 66 -15.77 -1.47 1.50
N HIS A 67 -15.71 -0.63 0.46
CA HIS A 67 -16.04 -1.01 -0.91
C HIS A 67 -14.87 -1.68 -1.65
N LEU A 68 -13.66 -1.66 -1.08
CA LEU A 68 -12.48 -2.25 -1.71
C LEU A 68 -12.42 -3.75 -1.43
N ALA A 69 -12.20 -4.53 -2.49
CA ALA A 69 -11.96 -5.96 -2.38
C ALA A 69 -10.50 -6.27 -2.05
N ALA A 70 -10.27 -7.40 -1.39
CA ALA A 70 -8.91 -7.88 -1.16
C ALA A 70 -8.21 -8.22 -2.49
N THR A 71 -6.94 -7.84 -2.60
CA THR A 71 -6.13 -8.07 -3.80
C THR A 71 -4.76 -8.67 -3.44
N HIS A 72 -4.03 -9.09 -4.46
CA HIS A 72 -2.72 -9.71 -4.35
C HIS A 72 -1.63 -8.69 -4.71
N ALA A 73 -0.44 -8.79 -4.11
CA ALA A 73 0.61 -7.78 -4.25
C ALA A 73 1.12 -7.57 -5.69
N ARG A 74 0.83 -8.49 -6.63
CA ARG A 74 1.18 -8.31 -8.05
C ARG A 74 0.50 -7.09 -8.66
N VAL A 75 -0.65 -6.65 -8.14
CA VAL A 75 -1.33 -5.44 -8.63
C VAL A 75 -0.50 -4.17 -8.39
N ILE A 76 0.43 -4.18 -7.44
CA ILE A 76 1.37 -3.08 -7.16
C ILE A 76 2.39 -2.93 -8.29
N GLN A 77 2.73 -4.03 -8.98
CA GLN A 77 3.74 -4.03 -10.04
C GLN A 77 3.19 -3.33 -11.28
N ARG A 78 3.86 -2.26 -11.70
CA ARG A 78 3.51 -1.55 -12.93
C ARG A 78 3.62 -2.50 -14.14
N PRO A 79 2.61 -2.51 -15.04
CA PRO A 79 2.72 -3.27 -16.28
C PRO A 79 3.94 -2.84 -17.10
N ALA A 80 4.64 -3.80 -17.71
CA ALA A 80 5.88 -3.53 -18.44
C ALA A 80 5.72 -2.48 -19.55
N ALA A 81 4.57 -2.45 -20.23
CA ALA A 81 4.29 -1.47 -21.28
C ALA A 81 4.14 -0.02 -20.76
N MET A 82 3.95 0.16 -19.44
CA MET A 82 3.80 1.47 -18.80
C MET A 82 5.05 1.86 -18.00
N ASP A 83 6.04 0.98 -17.89
CA ASP A 83 7.22 1.18 -17.05
C ASP A 83 8.36 1.81 -17.84
N VAL A 84 8.39 3.14 -17.89
CA VAL A 84 9.38 3.92 -18.66
C VAL A 84 10.77 3.99 -18.03
N PHE A 85 10.93 3.46 -16.81
CA PHE A 85 12.19 3.52 -16.04
C PHE A 85 12.89 2.17 -15.93
N ARG A 86 12.27 1.10 -16.43
CA ARG A 86 12.76 -0.27 -16.34
C ARG A 86 13.62 -0.69 -17.52
#